data_AF-A0A9E5C271-F1
#
_entry.id   AF-A0A9E5C271-F1
#
_cell.length_a   1.000
_cell.length_b   1.000
_cell.length_c   1.000
_cell.angle_alpha   90.00
_cell.angle_beta   90.00
_cell.angle_gamma   90.00
#
_symmetry.space_group_name_H-M   'P 1'
#
loop_
_entity.id
_entity.type
_entity.pdbx_description
1 polymer ?
#
loop_
_entity_poly.entity_id
_entity_poly.type
_entity_poly.pdbx_seq_one_letter_code
_entity_poly.pdbx_strand_id
1 'polypeptide(L)' 'PTASATSLSQLPQNALDYVRRIEELVGCKVQIISTGPSRDETIEVERVIP' A
#
# COMPACT_ATOMS: atom_id res chain seq x y z
N PRO A 1 13.02 -2.37 1.43
CA PRO A 1 12.88 -1.86 0.04
C PRO A 1 11.40 -1.95 -0.34
N THR A 2 10.85 -0.96 -1.05
CA THR A 2 9.42 -0.90 -1.42
C THR A 2 9.20 -0.66 -2.91
N ALA A 3 10.21 -0.17 -3.62
CA ALA A 3 10.12 0.13 -5.04
C ALA A 3 9.74 -1.12 -5.85
N SER A 4 8.85 -0.93 -6.82
CA SER A 4 8.37 -1.98 -7.75
C SER A 4 7.59 -3.12 -7.10
N ALA A 5 7.21 -3.02 -5.82
CA ALA A 5 6.36 -4.02 -5.18
C ALA A 5 4.93 -3.96 -5.73
N THR A 6 4.42 -5.09 -6.19
CA THR A 6 3.08 -5.24 -6.78
C THR A 6 2.13 -6.01 -5.88
N SER A 7 2.59 -6.46 -4.70
CA SER A 7 1.75 -7.07 -3.67
C SER A 7 2.23 -6.74 -2.26
N LEU A 8 1.31 -6.81 -1.28
CA LEU A 8 1.62 -6.51 0.12
C LEU A 8 2.69 -7.44 0.72
N SER A 9 2.78 -8.69 0.27
CA SER A 9 3.76 -9.67 0.77
C SER A 9 5.21 -9.34 0.37
N GLN A 10 5.39 -8.47 -0.62
CA GLN A 10 6.71 -7.97 -1.03
C GLN A 10 7.17 -6.79 -0.17
N LEU A 11 6.25 -6.16 0.57
CA LEU A 11 6.59 -5.03 1.44
C LEU A 11 7.21 -5.54 2.74
N PRO A 12 8.27 -4.88 3.24
CA PRO A 12 8.82 -5.22 4.54
C PRO A 12 7.83 -4.84 5.66
N GLN A 13 7.90 -5.55 6.80
CA GLN A 13 6.95 -5.39 7.90
C GLN A 13 6.85 -3.94 8.41
N ASN A 14 7.98 -3.24 8.50
CA ASN A 14 8.01 -1.84 8.95
C ASN A 14 7.25 -0.88 8.01
N ALA A 15 7.20 -1.17 6.70
CA ALA A 15 6.42 -0.37 5.75
C ALA A 15 4.92 -0.61 5.96
N LEU A 16 4.52 -1.86 6.22
CA LEU A 16 3.14 -2.20 6.55
C LEU A 16 2.70 -1.53 7.86
N ASP A 17 3.56 -1.56 8.88
CA ASP A 17 3.27 -0.93 10.17
C ASP A 17 3.16 0.60 10.04
N TYR A 18 3.98 1.21 9.17
CA TYR A 18 3.87 2.63 8.83
C TYR A 18 2.53 2.99 8.18
N VAL A 19 2.06 2.17 7.22
CA VAL A 19 0.74 2.35 6.60
C VAL A 19 -0.38 2.25 7.63
N ARG A 20 -0.36 1.23 8.49
CA ARG A 20 -1.37 1.07 9.57
C ARG A 20 -1.38 2.28 10.50
N ARG A 21 -0.20 2.81 10.85
CA ARG A 21 -0.11 4.00 11.70
C ARG A 21 -0.76 5.23 11.05
N ILE A 22 -0.63 5.39 9.73
CA ILE A 22 -1.31 6.47 9.01
C ILE A 22 -2.83 6.27 9.04
N GLU A 23 -3.32 5.05 8.81
CA GLU A 23 -4.76 4.76 8.87
C GLU A 23 -5.36 5.10 10.24
N GLU A 24 -4.67 4.76 11.34
CA GLU A 24 -5.09 5.11 12.70
C GLU A 24 -5.17 6.63 12.94
N LEU A 25 -4.18 7.37 12.42
CA LEU A 25 -4.09 8.82 12.61
C LEU A 25 -5.15 9.58 11.80
N VAL A 26 -5.43 9.11 10.59
CA VAL A 26 -6.39 9.75 9.67
C VAL A 26 -7.82 9.26 9.93
N GLY A 27 -7.99 8.06 10.48
CA GLY A 27 -9.29 7.43 10.70
C GLY A 27 -9.93 6.90 9.41
N CYS A 28 -9.14 6.62 8.38
CA CYS A 28 -9.60 6.05 7.11
C CYS A 28 -8.66 4.94 6.63
N LYS A 29 -9.19 3.99 5.86
CA LYS A 29 -8.41 2.91 5.28
C LYS A 29 -7.65 3.35 4.03
N VAL A 30 -6.45 2.81 3.83
CA VAL A 30 -5.70 2.91 2.59
C VAL A 30 -6.20 1.84 1.61
N GLN A 31 -6.62 2.28 0.42
CA GLN A 31 -7.11 1.37 -0.61
C GLN A 31 -6.08 1.09 -1.71
N ILE A 32 -5.15 2.03 -1.96
CA ILE A 32 -4.12 1.92 -3.00
C ILE A 32 -2.76 2.32 -2.43
N ILE A 33 -1.72 1.58 -2.77
CA ILE A 33 -0.32 1.93 -2.50
C ILE A 33 0.44 1.94 -3.83
N SER A 34 0.90 3.11 -4.29
CA SER A 34 1.80 3.23 -5.44
C SER A 34 3.25 3.03 -4.99
N THR A 35 3.97 2.16 -5.69
CA THR A 35 5.34 1.75 -5.35
C THR A 35 6.35 2.11 -6.43
N GLY A 36 5.91 2.72 -7.53
CA GLY A 36 6.77 3.12 -8.63
C GLY A 36 6.04 3.85 -9.77
N PRO A 37 6.77 4.26 -10.82
CA PRO A 37 6.23 5.02 -11.96
C PRO A 37 5.37 4.20 -12.93
N SER A 38 5.50 2.87 -12.97
CA SER A 38 4.72 2.02 -13.87
C SER A 38 3.30 1.79 -13.32
N ARG A 39 2.34 1.52 -14.22
CA ARG A 39 0.94 1.22 -13.83
C ARG A 39 0.86 -0.01 -12.94
N ASP A 40 1.64 -1.03 -13.25
CA ASP A 40 1.63 -2.30 -12.52
C ASP A 40 2.31 -2.19 -11.14
N GLU A 41 3.04 -1.10 -10.88
CA GLU A 41 3.67 -0.78 -9.59
C GLU A 41 2.67 -0.11 -8.65
N THR A 42 1.49 -0.73 -8.55
CA THR A 42 0.36 -0.29 -7.75
C THR A 42 -0.25 -1.50 -7.04
N ILE A 43 -0.40 -1.41 -5.72
CA ILE A 43 -1.04 -2.44 -4.89
C ILE A 43 -2.44 -1.97 -4.55
N GLU A 44 -3.45 -2.70 -5.00
CA GLU A 44 -4.83 -2.55 -4.55
C GLU A 44 -5.03 -3.37 -3.26
N VAL A 45 -5.23 -2.67 -2.13
CA VAL A 45 -5.42 -3.28 -0.80
C VAL A 45 -6.87 -3.74 -0.64
N GLU A 46 -7.79 -2.89 -1.10
CA GLU A 46 -9.22 -3.16 -1.15
C GLU A 46 -9.74 -2.66 -2.50
N ARG A 47 -10.74 -3.35 -3.06
CA ARG A 47 -11.29 -3.01 -4.37
C ARG A 47 -11.90 -1.61 -4.34
N VAL A 48 -11.36 -0.69 -5.14
CA VAL A 48 -11.80 0.71 -5.17
C VAL A 48 -13.13 0.89 -5.91
N ILE A 49 -13.42 -0.01 -6.86
CA ILE A 49 -14.66 -0.01 -7.65
C ILE A 49 -15.35 -1.36 -7.43
N PRO A 50 -16.66 -1.41 -7.12
CA PRO A 50 -17.42 -2.66 -6.96
C PRO A 50 -17.28 -3.63 -8.14
#